data_AF-A0AAV7HT07-F1
#
_entry.id   AF-A0AAV7HT07-F1
#
_cell.length_a   1.000
_cell.length_b   1.000
_cell.length_c   1.000
_cell.angle_alpha   90.00
_cell.angle_beta   90.00
_cell.angle_gamma   90.00
#
_symmetry.space_group_name_H-M   'P 1'
#
loop_
_entity.id
_entity.type
_entity.pdbx_description
1 polymer ?
#
loop_
_entity_poly.entity_id
_entity_poly.type
_entity_poly.pdbx_seq_one_letter_code
_entity_poly.pdbx_strand_id
1 'polypeptide(L)'
;MGVSLVSCLFSTEELLASNLRGGKSKINKNAPQKPALNQVIISAIQEAVKNKFPATFKKSLFGMAINNHITALRRQNNLPVEPDAPQEPLMNAEQ
;
A
#
# COMPACT_ATOMS: atom_id res chain seq x y z
N MET A 1 8.57 7.85 5.75
CA MET A 1 8.34 7.42 7.15
C MET A 1 7.27 6.33 7.27
N GLY A 2 6.03 6.51 6.79
CA GLY A 2 4.97 5.49 6.93
C GLY A 2 5.36 4.11 6.39
N VAL A 3 5.91 4.05 5.18
CA VAL A 3 6.43 2.80 4.59
C VAL A 3 7.52 2.17 5.46
N SER A 4 8.50 2.97 5.90
CA SER A 4 9.61 2.48 6.74
C SER A 4 9.11 1.87 8.05
N LEU A 5 8.15 2.51 8.72
CA LEU A 5 7.54 1.97 9.94
C LEU A 5 6.80 0.66 9.68
N VAL A 6 6.09 0.57 8.56
CA VAL A 6 5.45 -0.68 8.14
C VAL A 6 6.49 -1.79 7.92
N SER A 7 7.57 -1.52 7.20
CA SER A 7 8.64 -2.51 6.97
C SER A 7 9.37 -2.94 8.26
N CYS A 8 9.36 -2.09 9.31
CA CYS A 8 9.95 -2.43 10.60
C CYS A 8 9.01 -3.22 11.52
N LEU A 9 7.70 -3.01 11.41
CA LEU A 9 6.70 -3.58 12.33
C LEU A 9 6.01 -4.84 11.79
N PHE A 10 6.11 -5.07 10.48
CA PHE A 10 5.55 -6.24 9.81
C PHE A 10 6.67 -7.04 9.14
N SER A 11 6.59 -8.37 9.23
CA SER A 11 7.55 -9.22 8.52
C SER A 11 7.34 -9.13 7.01
N THR A 12 8.39 -9.40 6.22
CA THR A 12 8.28 -9.44 4.76
C THR A 12 7.21 -10.45 4.32
N GLU A 13 7.14 -11.61 4.95
CA GLU A 13 6.13 -12.64 4.67
C GLU A 13 4.71 -12.12 4.89
N GLU A 14 4.47 -11.42 6.02
CA GLU A 14 3.17 -10.84 6.33
C GLU A 14 2.77 -9.76 5.32
N LEU A 15 3.72 -8.92 4.90
CA LEU A 15 3.50 -7.89 3.88
C LEU A 15 3.16 -8.51 2.51
N LEU A 16 3.83 -9.60 2.13
CA LEU A 16 3.57 -10.27 0.86
C LEU A 16 2.20 -10.96 0.84
N ALA A 17 1.81 -11.57 1.96
CA ALA A 17 0.55 -12.27 2.14
C ALA A 17 -0.66 -11.35 2.32
N SER A 18 -0.47 -10.08 2.73
CA SER A 18 -1.57 -9.17 3.12
C SER A 18 -1.74 -7.96 2.20
N ASN A 19 -2.88 -7.29 2.28
CA ASN A 19 -3.09 -5.94 1.72
C ASN A 19 -3.36 -4.93 2.85
N LEU A 20 -3.25 -3.62 2.58
CA LEU A 20 -3.48 -2.61 3.61
C LEU A 20 -4.84 -2.74 4.31
N ARG A 21 -5.92 -3.02 3.56
CA ARG A 21 -7.29 -3.17 4.08
C ARG A 21 -7.88 -4.56 3.84
N GLY A 22 -7.12 -5.46 3.23
CA GLY A 22 -7.63 -6.75 2.75
C GLY A 22 -8.75 -6.62 1.71
N GLY A 23 -9.51 -7.70 1.55
CA GLY A 23 -10.71 -7.73 0.71
C GLY A 23 -10.46 -8.11 -0.75
N LYS A 24 -11.54 -8.15 -1.53
CA LYS A 24 -11.50 -8.44 -2.97
C LYS A 24 -10.96 -7.24 -3.73
N SER A 25 -10.16 -7.50 -4.75
CA SER A 25 -9.75 -6.48 -5.69
C SER A 25 -10.95 -5.90 -6.44
N LYS A 26 -10.95 -4.57 -6.60
CA LYS A 26 -11.95 -3.88 -7.41
C LYS A 26 -11.67 -3.97 -8.91
N ILE A 27 -10.42 -4.25 -9.27
CA ILE A 27 -9.94 -4.27 -10.66
C ILE A 27 -10.00 -5.71 -11.18
N ASN A 28 -9.35 -6.64 -10.46
CA ASN A 28 -9.32 -8.05 -10.84
C ASN A 28 -10.18 -8.89 -9.90
N LYS A 29 -11.44 -9.13 -10.28
CA LYS A 29 -12.38 -9.93 -9.46
C LYS A 29 -11.93 -11.38 -9.25
N ASN A 30 -11.02 -11.89 -10.08
CA ASN A 30 -10.49 -13.25 -9.99
C ASN A 30 -9.22 -13.34 -9.14
N ALA A 31 -8.68 -12.21 -8.66
CA ALA A 31 -7.51 -12.22 -7.83
C ALA A 31 -7.80 -12.85 -6.45
N PRO A 32 -6.83 -13.59 -5.87
CA PRO A 32 -7.00 -14.19 -4.55
C PRO A 32 -7.24 -13.10 -3.50
N GLN A 33 -8.25 -13.30 -2.66
CA GLN A 33 -8.52 -12.40 -1.55
C GLN A 33 -7.39 -12.52 -0.53
N LYS A 34 -6.80 -11.38 -0.16
CA LYS A 34 -5.73 -11.30 0.84
C LYS A 34 -6.26 -10.73 2.16
N PRO A 35 -5.75 -11.20 3.31
CA PRO A 35 -6.07 -10.62 4.61
C PRO A 35 -5.64 -9.15 4.68
N ALA A 36 -6.24 -8.42 5.62
CA ALA A 36 -5.79 -7.09 5.97
C ALA A 36 -4.57 -7.16 6.89
N LEU A 37 -3.65 -6.20 6.79
CA LEU A 37 -2.64 -5.99 7.82
C LEU A 37 -3.30 -5.69 9.18
N ASN A 38 -2.58 -5.91 10.28
CA ASN A 38 -3.07 -5.56 11.61
C ASN A 38 -3.46 -4.07 11.69
N GLN A 39 -4.77 -3.80 11.74
CA GLN A 39 -5.30 -2.43 11.66
C GLN A 39 -4.98 -1.59 12.89
N VAL A 40 -4.71 -2.20 14.04
CA VAL A 40 -4.28 -1.48 15.25
C VAL A 40 -2.91 -0.87 15.01
N ILE A 41 -1.96 -1.68 14.51
CA ILE A 41 -0.60 -1.22 14.19
C ILE A 41 -0.64 -0.16 13.09
N ILE A 42 -1.40 -0.40 12.00
CA ILE A 42 -1.55 0.58 10.92
C ILE A 42 -2.12 1.91 11.42
N SER A 43 -3.10 1.88 12.34
CA SER A 43 -3.68 3.11 12.90
C SER A 43 -2.67 3.87 13.75
N ALA A 44 -1.90 3.17 14.58
CA ALA A 44 -0.83 3.78 15.37
C ALA A 44 0.26 4.42 14.49
N ILE A 45 0.69 3.73 13.42
CA ILE A 45 1.63 4.29 12.43
C ILE A 45 1.04 5.53 11.77
N GLN A 46 -0.23 5.46 11.35
CA GLN A 46 -0.90 6.58 10.69
C GLN A 46 -0.96 7.80 11.61
N GLU A 47 -1.29 7.60 12.88
CA GLU A 47 -1.32 8.66 13.90
C GLU A 47 0.07 9.24 14.15
N ALA A 48 1.10 8.40 14.29
CA ALA A 48 2.48 8.85 14.47
C ALA A 48 2.96 9.71 13.29
N VAL A 49 2.68 9.30 12.05
CA VAL A 49 3.04 10.06 10.85
C VAL A 49 2.25 11.36 10.77
N LYS A 50 0.95 11.34 11.07
CA LYS A 50 0.11 12.54 11.11
C LYS A 50 0.62 13.56 12.13
N ASN A 51 0.97 13.10 13.34
CA ASN A 51 1.45 13.98 14.40
C ASN A 51 2.83 14.55 14.10
N LYS A 52 3.70 13.77 13.43
CA LYS A 52 5.04 14.23 13.04
C LYS A 52 5.02 15.21 11.86
N PHE A 53 4.11 15.01 10.91
CA PHE A 53 4.03 15.79 9.66
C PHE A 53 2.62 16.33 9.38
N PRO A 54 2.03 17.14 10.28
CA PRO A 54 0.62 17.51 10.18
C PRO A 54 0.30 18.31 8.91
N ALA A 55 1.19 19.20 8.48
CA ALA A 55 0.97 20.06 7.30
C ALA A 55 1.00 19.29 5.96
N THR A 56 1.71 18.18 5.88
CA THR A 56 1.89 17.41 4.64
C THR A 56 1.15 16.07 4.65
N PHE A 57 0.58 15.67 5.79
CA PHE A 57 -0.11 14.40 5.93
C PHE A 57 -1.42 14.38 5.13
N LYS A 58 -1.50 13.45 4.17
CA LYS A 58 -2.73 13.11 3.45
C LYS A 58 -3.03 11.63 3.60
N LYS A 59 -4.18 11.29 4.19
CA LYS A 59 -4.58 9.90 4.45
C LYS A 59 -4.64 9.04 3.18
N SER A 60 -5.08 9.61 2.05
CA SER A 60 -5.11 8.93 0.75
C SER A 60 -3.71 8.53 0.28
N LEU A 61 -2.75 9.45 0.34
CA LEU A 61 -1.35 9.21 -0.04
C LEU A 61 -0.67 8.21 0.88
N PHE A 62 -0.98 8.25 2.18
CA PHE A 62 -0.48 7.27 3.15
C PHE A 62 -0.85 5.84 2.76
N GLY A 63 -2.15 5.58 2.49
CA GLY A 63 -2.61 4.26 2.11
C GLY A 63 -2.07 3.80 0.75
N MET A 64 -1.98 4.73 -0.21
CA MET A 64 -1.39 4.47 -1.52
C MET A 64 0.09 4.09 -1.42
N ALA A 65 0.88 4.81 -0.63
CA ALA A 65 2.30 4.53 -0.46
C ALA A 65 2.55 3.13 0.14
N ILE A 66 1.75 2.69 1.10
CA ILE A 66 1.87 1.35 1.70
C ILE A 66 1.53 0.27 0.67
N ASN A 67 0.41 0.41 -0.05
CA ASN A 67 0.04 -0.57 -1.08
C ASN A 67 1.08 -0.63 -2.20
N ASN A 68 1.60 0.51 -2.66
CA ASN A 68 2.64 0.56 -3.68
C ASN A 68 3.92 -0.14 -3.20
N HIS A 69 4.29 0.03 -1.93
CA HIS A 69 5.42 -0.68 -1.34
C HIS A 69 5.21 -2.20 -1.31
N ILE A 70 4.03 -2.67 -0.89
CA ILE A 70 3.69 -4.10 -0.89
C ILE A 70 3.75 -4.68 -2.31
N THR A 71 3.20 -3.96 -3.29
CA THR A 71 3.26 -4.31 -4.72
C THR A 71 4.71 -4.39 -5.21
N ALA A 72 5.55 -3.43 -4.83
CA ALA A 72 6.98 -3.46 -5.17
C ALA A 72 7.71 -4.66 -4.54
N LEU A 73 7.44 -4.98 -3.27
CA LEU A 73 8.00 -6.16 -2.61
C LEU A 73 7.59 -7.46 -3.32
N ARG A 74 6.34 -7.56 -3.78
CA ARG A 74 5.88 -8.73 -4.55
C ARG A 74 6.63 -8.86 -5.87
N ARG A 75 6.83 -7.76 -6.60
CA ARG A 75 7.64 -7.74 -7.83
C ARG A 75 9.06 -8.22 -7.58
N GLN A 76 9.69 -7.74 -6.51
CA GLN A 76 11.06 -8.13 -6.13
C GLN A 76 11.18 -9.62 -5.76
N ASN A 77 10.11 -10.22 -5.23
CA ASN A 77 10.07 -11.63 -4.81
C ASN A 77 9.46 -12.55 -5.90
N ASN A 78 9.31 -12.08 -7.14
CA ASN A 78 8.68 -12.82 -8.25
C ASN A 78 7.27 -13.35 -7.92
N LEU A 79 6.56 -12.68 -7.02
CA LEU A 79 5.20 -13.06 -6.64
C LEU A 79 4.17 -12.42 -7.58
N PRO A 80 3.02 -13.08 -7.79
CA PRO A 80 1.95 -12.51 -8.58
C PRO A 80 1.53 -11.14 -8.03
N VAL A 81 1.73 -10.12 -8.87
CA VAL A 81 1.19 -8.78 -8.66
C VAL A 81 -0.11 -8.69 -9.43
N GLU A 82 -1.14 -8.13 -8.80
CA GLU A 82 -2.32 -7.78 -9.57
C GLU A 82 -1.95 -6.71 -10.61
N PRO A 83 -2.54 -6.74 -11.81
CA PRO A 83 -2.33 -5.68 -12.78
C PRO A 83 -2.79 -4.37 -12.15
N ASP A 84 -1.89 -3.38 -12.13
CA ASP A 84 -2.27 -2.02 -11.79
C ASP A 84 -3.44 -1.62 -12.73
N ALA A 85 -4.41 -0.86 -12.23
CA ALA A 85 -5.25 -0.09 -13.15
C ALA A 85 -4.29 0.66 -14.09
N PRO A 86 -4.55 0.73 -15.41
CA PRO A 86 -3.66 1.40 -16.33
C PRO A 86 -3.28 2.75 -15.71
N GLN A 87 -1.99 2.93 -15.44
CA GLN A 87 -1.48 4.26 -15.19
C GLN A 87 -1.72 4.96 -16.52
N GLU A 88 -2.79 5.74 -16.62
CA GLU A 88 -2.93 6.65 -17.75
C GLU A 88 -1.59 7.38 -17.82
N PRO A 89 -0.88 7.33 -18.95
CA PRO A 89 0.27 8.20 -19.12
C PRO A 89 -0.25 9.59 -18.82
N LEU A 90 0.47 10.33 -17.97
CA LEU A 90 0.26 11.76 -17.81
C LEU A 90 0.24 12.32 -19.22
N MET A 91 -0.95 12.55 -19.78
CA MET A 91 -1.08 13.22 -21.06
C MET A 91 -0.51 14.60 -20.78
N ASN A 92 0.69 14.84 -21.29
CA ASN A 92 1.23 16.16 -21.39
C ASN A 92 0.14 16.99 -22.05
N ALA A 93 -0.47 17.89 -21.28
CA ALA A 93 -1.24 18.97 -21.84
C ALA A 93 -0.23 19.86 -22.57
N GLU A 94 0.11 19.47 -23.79
CA GLU A 94 0.75 20.37 -24.74
C GLU A 94 -0.32 21.39 -25.15
N GLN A 95 0.04 22.66 -24.93
CA GLN A 95 -0.73 23.86 -25.25
C GLN A 95 -0.81 24.09 -26.75
#